data_AF-W1YI01-F1
#
_entry.id   AF-W1YI01-F1
#
_cell.length_a   1.000
_cell.length_b   1.000
_cell.length_c   1.000
_cell.angle_alpha   90.00
_cell.angle_beta   90.00
_cell.angle_gamma   90.00
#
_symmetry.space_group_name_H-M   'P 1'
#
loop_
_entity.id
_entity.type
_entity.pdbx_description
1 polymer ?
#
loop_
_entity_poly.entity_id
_entity_poly.type
_entity_poly.pdbx_seq_one_letter_code
_entity_poly.pdbx_strand_id
1 'polypeptide(L)' 'EHLFNPKTIDLLQESLINGDYAKYKEYSKAIRNDYHVTLRSLMELNYPVGGGIPIEEVEPEESIVKRFKAGAMSYGA' A
#
# COMPACT_ATOMS: atom_id res chain seq x y z
N GLU A 1 -14.81 6.45 -11.49
CA GLU A 1 -13.45 6.98 -11.32
C GLU A 1 -12.44 5.84 -11.38
N HIS A 2 -11.15 6.13 -11.55
CA HIS A 2 -10.09 5.11 -11.65
C HIS A 2 -9.20 5.15 -10.42
N LEU A 3 -8.89 3.95 -9.89
CA LEU A 3 -8.00 3.78 -8.75
C LEU A 3 -6.60 4.38 -9.00
N PHE A 4 -6.11 4.23 -10.24
CA PHE A 4 -4.90 4.89 -10.71
C PHE A 4 -5.28 6.13 -11.53
N ASN A 5 -4.87 7.29 -11.04
CA ASN A 5 -5.05 8.60 -11.67
C ASN A 5 -3.74 9.41 -11.61
N PRO A 6 -3.61 10.52 -12.35
CA PRO A 6 -2.35 11.28 -12.43
C PRO A 6 -1.76 11.65 -11.07
N LYS A 7 -2.61 12.06 -10.11
CA LYS A 7 -2.18 12.44 -8.77
C LYS A 7 -1.62 11.24 -7.98
N THR A 8 -2.30 10.09 -8.01
CA THR A 8 -1.81 8.89 -7.31
C THR A 8 -0.53 8.33 -7.92
N ILE A 9 -0.35 8.45 -9.24
CA ILE A 9 0.86 8.01 -9.92
C ILE A 9 2.04 8.91 -9.54
N ASP A 10 1.84 10.23 -9.57
CA ASP A 10 2.84 11.24 -9.19
C ASP A 10 3.31 11.04 -7.73
N LEU A 11 2.37 10.91 -6.79
CA LEU A 11 2.68 10.64 -5.38
C LEU A 11 3.50 9.36 -5.19
N LEU A 12 3.15 8.29 -5.91
CA LEU A 12 3.89 7.04 -5.84
C LEU A 12 5.31 7.20 -6.39
N GLN A 13 5.47 7.80 -7.57
CA GLN A 13 6.77 8.01 -8.19
C GLN A 13 7.69 8.87 -7.32
N GLU A 14 7.19 10.01 -6.82
CA GLU A 14 7.96 10.90 -5.94
C GLU A 14 8.42 10.17 -4.66
N SER A 15 7.51 9.40 -4.04
CA SER A 15 7.84 8.63 -2.82
C SER A 15 8.95 7.60 -3.06
N LEU A 16 8.94 6.92 -4.21
CA LEU A 16 9.91 5.87 -4.52
C LEU A 16 11.25 6.43 -4.99
N ILE A 17 11.24 7.49 -5.81
CA ILE A 17 12.47 8.13 -6.33
C ILE A 17 13.25 8.78 -5.18
N ASN A 18 12.56 9.45 -4.25
CA ASN A 18 13.21 10.16 -3.15
C ASN A 18 13.38 9.30 -1.88
N GLY A 19 12.82 8.07 -1.86
CA GLY A 19 12.83 7.22 -0.66
C GLY A 19 12.01 7.80 0.50
N ASP A 20 10.97 8.58 0.21
CA ASP A 20 10.15 9.27 1.21
C ASP A 20 8.94 8.44 1.64
N TYR A 21 9.04 7.83 2.83
CA TYR A 21 7.96 7.03 3.40
C TYR A 21 6.74 7.86 3.83
N ALA A 22 6.90 9.12 4.21
CA ALA A 22 5.77 9.99 4.54
C ALA A 22 4.94 10.26 3.28
N LYS A 23 5.60 10.53 2.15
CA LYS A 23 4.94 10.67 0.85
C LYS A 23 4.26 9.37 0.40
N TYR A 24 4.87 8.22 0.66
CA TYR A 24 4.21 6.92 0.41
C TYR A 24 2.92 6.75 1.24
N LYS A 25 2.91 7.22 2.49
CA LYS A 25 1.69 7.20 3.32
C LYS A 25 0.59 8.07 2.72
N GLU A 26 0.92 9.24 2.15
CA GLU A 26 -0.04 10.07 1.42
C GLU A 26 -0.64 9.34 0.21
N TYR A 27 0.20 8.71 -0.62
CA TYR A 27 -0.25 7.83 -1.72
C TYR A 27 -1.20 6.74 -1.20
N SER A 28 -0.81 6.02 -0.15
CA SER A 28 -1.57 4.90 0.40
C SER A 28 -2.94 5.32 0.95
N LYS A 29 -3.07 6.56 1.42
CA LYS A 29 -4.33 7.14 1.90
C LYS A 29 -5.19 7.58 0.72
N ALA A 30 -4.59 8.22 -0.29
CA ALA A 30 -5.29 8.65 -1.49
C ALA A 30 -5.95 7.48 -2.23
N ILE A 31 -5.24 6.34 -2.37
CA ILE A 31 -5.76 5.16 -3.07
C ILE A 31 -6.80 4.37 -2.26
N ARG A 32 -6.81 4.51 -0.93
CA ARG A 32 -7.71 3.77 -0.03
C ARG A 32 -9.08 4.43 0.14
N ASN A 33 -9.13 5.76 0.02
CA ASN A 33 -10.35 6.52 0.29
C ASN A 33 -11.40 6.42 -0.81
N ASP A 34 -11.08 5.84 -1.97
CA ASP A 34 -12.04 5.63 -3.05
C ASP A 34 -12.85 4.34 -2.80
N TYR A 35 -13.90 4.49 -1.98
CA TYR A 35 -14.60 3.39 -1.28
C TYR A 35 -15.46 2.50 -2.20
N HIS A 36 -15.56 2.80 -3.51
CA HIS A 36 -16.56 2.20 -4.40
C HIS A 36 -15.98 1.42 -5.59
N VAL A 37 -14.66 1.20 -5.63
CA VAL A 37 -14.00 0.58 -6.79
C VAL A 37 -13.68 -0.91 -6.57
N THR A 38 -13.68 -1.41 -5.32
CA THR A 38 -13.31 -2.80 -5.01
C THR A 38 -14.22 -3.45 -3.96
N LEU A 39 -14.26 -4.78 -3.89
CA LEU A 39 -14.96 -5.47 -2.78
C LEU A 39 -14.30 -5.19 -1.43
N ARG A 40 -12.96 -5.11 -1.39
CA ARG A 40 -12.19 -4.86 -0.16
C ARG A 40 -12.53 -3.51 0.46
N SER A 41 -12.91 -2.51 -0.34
CA SER A 41 -13.29 -1.21 0.20
C SER A 41 -14.60 -1.26 0.99
N LEU A 42 -15.45 -2.29 0.80
CA LEU A 42 -16.66 -2.48 1.61
C LEU A 42 -16.38 -3.18 2.96
N MET A 43 -15.12 -3.47 3.28
CA MET A 43 -14.72 -4.23 4.45
C MET A 43 -13.85 -3.39 5.37
N GLU A 44 -14.04 -3.57 6.69
CA GLU A 44 -13.15 -3.02 7.71
C GLU A 44 -12.45 -4.12 8.49
N LEU A 45 -11.29 -3.77 9.06
CA LEU A 45 -10.55 -4.67 9.93
C LEU A 45 -11.17 -4.65 11.33
N ASN A 46 -11.54 -5.82 11.84
CA ASN A 46 -12.02 -5.98 13.21
C ASN A 46 -10.82 -6.14 14.16
N TYR A 47 -10.47 -5.08 14.86
CA TYR A 47 -9.32 -5.06 15.77
C TYR A 47 -9.68 -5.58 17.17
N PRO A 48 -8.76 -6.27 17.87
CA PRO A 48 -8.99 -6.75 19.23
C PRO A 48 -9.19 -5.59 20.23
N VAL A 49 -10.09 -5.80 21.18
CA VAL A 49 -10.33 -4.88 22.30
C VAL A 49 -9.11 -4.92 23.22
N GLY A 50 -8.36 -3.82 23.30
CA GLY A 50 -7.10 -3.74 24.05
C GLY A 50 -5.91 -3.23 23.24
N GLY A 51 -6.06 -3.08 21.93
CA GLY A 51 -5.05 -2.48 21.05
C GLY A 51 -4.18 -3.49 20.31
N GLY A 52 -3.11 -2.98 19.69
CA GLY A 52 -2.13 -3.78 18.95
C GLY A 52 -0.90 -4.12 19.79
N ILE A 53 0.04 -4.82 19.16
CA ILE A 53 1.40 -5.07 19.69
C ILE A 53 2.36 -3.94 19.28
N PRO A 54 3.48 -3.74 20.01
CA PRO A 54 4.59 -2.89 19.57
C PRO A 54 5.10 -3.28 18.18
N ILE A 55 5.59 -2.32 17.40
CA ILE A 55 6.08 -2.58 16.03
C ILE A 55 7.34 -3.46 16.05
N GLU A 56 8.12 -3.38 17.12
CA GLU A 56 9.34 -4.15 17.36
C GLU A 56 9.05 -5.64 17.58
N GLU A 57 7.81 -6.01 17.91
CA GLU A 57 7.37 -7.40 18.02
C GLU A 57 6.86 -7.96 16.68
N VAL A 58 6.65 -7.12 15.67
CA VAL A 58 6.27 -7.54 14.32
C VAL A 58 7.49 -8.13 13.62
N GLU A 59 7.28 -9.10 12.74
CA GLU A 59 8.38 -9.63 11.92
C GLU A 59 9.05 -8.52 11.08
N PRO A 60 10.38 -8.60 10.87
CA PRO A 60 11.12 -7.56 10.17
C PRO A 60 10.76 -7.52 8.67
N GLU A 61 11.02 -6.38 8.03
CA GLU A 61 10.69 -6.15 6.63
C GLU A 61 11.34 -7.18 5.69
N GLU A 62 12.56 -7.65 5.98
CA GLU A 62 13.26 -8.65 5.17
C GLU A 62 12.54 -10.01 5.18
N SER A 63 11.74 -10.29 6.20
CA SER A 63 10.87 -11.47 6.24
C SER A 63 9.60 -11.24 5.42
N ILE A 64 8.98 -10.06 5.56
CA ILE A 64 7.72 -9.69 4.87
C ILE A 64 7.91 -9.70 3.36
N VAL A 65 8.96 -9.04 2.85
CA VAL A 65 9.18 -8.85 1.41
C VAL A 65 9.40 -10.17 0.65
N LYS A 66 9.80 -11.25 1.33
CA LYS A 66 9.93 -12.59 0.72
C LYS A 66 8.60 -13.15 0.21
N ARG A 67 7.47 -12.66 0.75
CA ARG A 67 6.12 -13.04 0.33
C ARG A 67 5.67 -12.29 -0.91
N PHE A 68 6.36 -11.21 -1.30
CA PHE A 68 6.03 -10.45 -2.49
C PHE A 68 6.60 -11.14 -3.73
N LYS A 69 5.81 -11.14 -4.81
CA LYS A 69 6.20 -11.66 -6.11
C LYS A 69 5.92 -10.56 -7.14
N ALA A 70 6.94 -10.21 -7.92
CA ALA A 70 6.71 -9.43 -9.13
C ALA A 70 6.04 -10.36 -10.15
N GLY A 71 4.91 -9.92 -10.72
CA GLY A 71 4.28 -10.64 -11.81
C GLY A 71 5.24 -10.74 -13.00
N ALA A 72 5.25 -11.87 -13.70
CA ALA A 72 6.03 -12.01 -14.92
C ALA A 72 5.48 -11.04 -15.99
N MET A 73 6.30 -10.07 -16.38
CA MET A 73 6.03 -9.17 -17.51
C MET A 73 6.90 -9.65 -18.67
N SER A 74 6.28 -9.92 -19.83
CA SER A 74 7.03 -10.42 -20.98
C SER A 74 7.99 -9.35 -21.48
N TYR A 75 9.14 -9.77 -22.02
CA TYR A 75 10.17 -8.86 -22.54
C TYR A 75 9.70 -8.05 -23.78
N GLY A 76 8.54 -8.39 -24.35
CA GLY A 76 7.94 -7.68 -25.48
C GLY A 76 6.70 -6.86 -25.13
N ALA A 77 6.43 -6.63 -23.84
CA ALA A 77 5.38 -5.75 -23.35
C ALA A 77 5.81 -4.27 -23.33
#